data_AF-A0A2V2ZUT1-F1
#
_entry.id   AF-A0A2V2ZUT1-F1
#
_cell.length_a   1.000
_cell.length_b   1.000
_cell.length_c   1.000
_cell.angle_alpha   90.00
_cell.angle_beta   90.00
_cell.angle_gamma   90.00
#
_symmetry.space_group_name_H-M   'P 1'
#
loop_
_entity.id
_entity.type
_entity.pdbx_description
1 polymer ?
#
loop_
_entity_poly.entity_id
_entity_poly.type
_entity_poly.pdbx_seq_one_letter_code
_entity_poly.pdbx_strand_id
1 'polypeptide(L)'
;MKKLLMGFLSLLSYCLLGQAGNVGINTIIPGSTLEINGSLSAQYRLISADYNMSITDYYVAYNGSSVGTITLPAAIAAYPAPGHIKGRVYYIKNTGNLMLP
;
A
#
# COMPACT_ATOMS: atom_id res chain seq x y z
N MET A 1 39.31 1.10 -26.02
CA MET A 1 39.05 1.02 -24.55
C MET A 1 38.51 2.33 -23.96
N LYS A 2 39.14 3.49 -24.21
CA LYS A 2 38.70 4.80 -23.66
C LYS A 2 37.26 5.21 -24.05
N LYS A 3 36.82 4.92 -25.29
CA LYS A 3 35.45 5.24 -25.75
C LYS A 3 34.36 4.33 -25.15
N LEU A 4 34.70 3.09 -24.76
CA LEU A 4 33.78 2.15 -24.12
C LEU A 4 33.64 2.45 -22.61
N LEU A 5 34.74 2.85 -21.96
CA LEU A 5 34.76 3.26 -20.56
C LEU A 5 33.94 4.55 -20.33
N MET A 6 33.98 5.49 -21.28
CA MET A 6 33.20 6.73 -21.20
C MET A 6 31.69 6.49 -21.36
N GLY A 7 31.28 5.49 -22.16
CA GLY A 7 29.87 5.09 -22.29
C GLY A 7 29.33 4.30 -21.09
N PHE A 8 30.19 3.54 -20.40
CA PHE A 8 29.82 2.85 -19.16
C PHE A 8 29.63 3.82 -17.98
N LEU A 9 30.47 4.86 -17.89
CA LEU A 9 30.39 5.86 -16.82
C LEU A 9 29.18 6.82 -16.97
N SER A 10 28.75 7.08 -18.21
CA SER A 10 27.52 7.84 -18.45
C SER A 10 26.28 7.04 -18.08
N LEU A 11 26.19 5.74 -18.40
CA LEU A 11 25.09 4.86 -17.99
C LEU A 11 25.03 4.66 -16.46
N LEU A 12 26.19 4.59 -15.82
CA LEU A 12 26.33 4.45 -14.37
C LEU A 12 25.83 5.70 -13.61
N SER A 13 25.97 6.89 -14.18
CA SER A 13 25.46 8.14 -13.58
C SER A 13 23.93 8.26 -13.64
N TYR A 14 23.27 7.71 -14.67
CA TYR A 14 21.80 7.69 -14.76
C TYR A 14 21.14 6.65 -13.82
N CYS A 15 21.83 5.56 -13.47
CA CYS A 15 21.34 4.56 -12.51
C CYS A 15 21.55 4.95 -11.03
N LEU A 16 22.54 5.80 -10.73
CA LEU A 16 22.92 6.14 -9.35
C LEU A 16 22.23 7.39 -8.79
N LEU A 17 21.74 8.30 -9.64
CA LEU A 17 21.06 9.55 -9.21
C LEU A 17 19.54 9.42 -9.06
N GLY A 18 18.95 8.26 -9.34
CA GLY A 18 17.48 8.07 -9.31
C GLY A 18 16.86 7.70 -7.94
N GLN A 19 17.62 7.44 -6.88
CA GLN A 19 17.09 6.67 -5.72
C GLN A 19 17.54 7.11 -4.32
N ALA A 20 18.10 8.31 -4.12
CA ALA A 20 18.62 8.71 -2.81
C ALA A 20 17.59 9.37 -1.85
N GLY A 21 16.32 9.47 -2.21
CA GLY A 21 15.34 9.99 -1.26
C GLY A 21 13.94 10.02 -1.83
N ASN A 22 13.03 9.40 -1.10
CA ASN A 22 11.59 9.57 -1.21
C ASN A 22 11.00 9.14 -2.58
N VAL A 23 10.23 8.05 -2.60
CA VAL A 23 9.59 7.53 -3.81
C VAL A 23 8.46 8.48 -4.21
N GLY A 24 8.70 9.34 -5.19
CA GLY A 24 7.67 10.17 -5.82
C GLY A 24 7.04 9.46 -7.01
N ILE A 25 5.71 9.34 -7.05
CA ILE A 25 4.95 8.91 -8.22
C ILE A 25 4.21 10.13 -8.77
N ASN A 26 4.51 10.49 -10.02
CA ASN A 26 4.01 11.71 -10.66
C ASN A 26 4.40 13.01 -9.91
N THR A 27 5.52 12.97 -9.19
CA THR A 27 6.14 14.11 -8.51
C THR A 27 7.65 13.89 -8.45
N ILE A 28 8.44 14.91 -8.76
CA ILE A 28 9.92 14.84 -8.75
C ILE A 28 10.54 15.41 -7.47
N ILE A 29 9.74 16.10 -6.64
CA ILE A 29 10.14 16.67 -5.36
C ILE A 29 9.09 16.22 -4.31
N PRO A 30 9.08 14.94 -3.94
CA PRO A 30 8.14 14.43 -2.95
C PRO A 30 8.40 15.06 -1.58
N GLY A 31 7.34 15.56 -0.94
CA GLY A 31 7.37 16.15 0.41
C GLY A 31 7.44 15.12 1.54
N SER A 32 7.23 13.85 1.24
CA SER A 32 7.31 12.71 2.16
C SER A 32 8.06 11.53 1.53
N THR A 33 8.47 10.54 2.34
CA THR A 33 9.20 9.35 1.85
C THR A 33 8.48 8.54 0.77
N LEU A 34 7.16 8.63 0.72
CA LEU A 34 6.36 8.20 -0.42
C LEU A 34 5.32 9.28 -0.67
N GLU A 35 5.25 9.79 -1.90
CA GLU A 35 4.20 10.70 -2.34
C GLU A 35 3.64 10.20 -3.67
N ILE A 36 2.31 10.04 -3.74
CA ILE A 36 1.59 9.71 -4.97
C ILE A 36 0.74 10.91 -5.34
N ASN A 37 1.18 11.66 -6.34
CA ASN A 37 0.41 12.78 -6.89
C ASN A 37 -0.57 12.26 -7.96
N GLY A 38 -1.60 11.53 -7.52
CA GLY A 38 -2.58 10.87 -8.37
C GLY A 38 -3.44 9.87 -7.61
N SER A 39 -4.12 8.99 -8.33
CA SER A 39 -4.96 7.95 -7.73
C SER A 39 -4.17 6.68 -7.40
N LEU A 40 -4.46 6.09 -6.24
CA LEU A 40 -4.06 4.74 -5.87
C LEU A 40 -5.24 3.78 -6.09
N SER A 41 -5.07 2.77 -6.94
CA SER A 41 -6.01 1.65 -7.05
C SER A 41 -5.53 0.50 -6.18
N ALA A 42 -6.31 0.14 -5.16
CA ALA A 42 -6.04 -0.97 -4.26
C ALA A 42 -7.31 -1.83 -4.11
N GLN A 43 -7.20 -3.00 -3.47
CA GLN A 43 -8.35 -3.89 -3.33
C GLN A 43 -9.48 -3.19 -2.58
N TYR A 44 -10.65 -3.14 -3.21
CA TYR A 44 -11.90 -2.66 -2.62
C TYR A 44 -12.86 -3.82 -2.44
N ARG A 45 -13.49 -3.90 -1.27
CA ARG A 45 -14.48 -4.93 -0.95
C ARG A 45 -15.70 -4.31 -0.30
N LEU A 46 -16.88 -4.59 -0.84
CA LEU A 46 -18.17 -4.26 -0.24
C LEU A 46 -18.73 -5.51 0.46
N ILE A 47 -19.14 -5.37 1.73
CA ILE A 47 -19.73 -6.43 2.55
C ILE A 47 -20.99 -5.93 3.24
N SER A 48 -21.89 -6.83 3.62
CA SER A 48 -23.16 -6.50 4.31
C SER A 48 -23.43 -7.36 5.56
N ALA A 49 -22.47 -8.20 5.95
CA ALA A 49 -22.53 -9.09 7.10
C ALA A 49 -21.12 -9.23 7.70
N ASP A 50 -20.99 -10.05 8.74
CA ASP A 50 -19.70 -10.35 9.38
C ASP A 50 -18.65 -10.78 8.34
N TYR A 51 -17.41 -10.33 8.53
CA TYR A 51 -16.34 -10.59 7.58
C TYR A 51 -14.98 -10.78 8.27
N ASN A 52 -14.27 -11.84 7.88
CA ASN A 52 -12.90 -12.07 8.28
C ASN A 52 -11.98 -11.60 7.15
N MET A 53 -11.23 -10.53 7.41
CA MET A 53 -10.29 -9.97 6.44
C MET A 53 -9.09 -10.90 6.26
N SER A 54 -8.55 -10.89 5.04
CA SER A 54 -7.30 -11.55 4.66
C SER A 54 -6.16 -10.54 4.55
N ILE A 55 -4.92 -11.04 4.43
CA ILE A 55 -3.73 -10.20 4.26
C ILE A 55 -3.69 -9.42 2.93
N THR A 56 -4.55 -9.77 1.97
CA THR A 56 -4.63 -9.07 0.67
C THR A 56 -5.63 -7.94 0.67
N ASP A 57 -6.61 -7.94 1.59
CA ASP A 57 -7.60 -6.86 1.67
C ASP A 57 -6.93 -5.53 2.00
N TYR A 58 -7.51 -4.45 1.47
CA TYR A 58 -7.02 -3.09 1.72
C TYR A 58 -8.15 -2.17 2.18
N TYR A 59 -9.21 -2.05 1.38
CA TYR A 59 -10.39 -1.26 1.72
C TYR A 59 -11.62 -2.15 1.84
N VAL A 60 -12.26 -2.15 3.01
CA VAL A 60 -13.50 -2.88 3.29
C VAL A 60 -14.61 -1.87 3.64
N ALA A 61 -15.59 -1.76 2.75
CA ALA A 61 -16.81 -1.01 2.95
C ALA A 61 -17.89 -1.92 3.56
N TYR A 62 -18.35 -1.61 4.77
CA TYR A 62 -19.53 -2.23 5.36
C TYR A 62 -20.79 -1.49 4.93
N ASN A 63 -21.78 -2.20 4.42
CA ASN A 63 -23.09 -1.70 4.03
C ASN A 63 -24.17 -2.71 4.44
N GLY A 64 -24.16 -3.10 5.71
CA GLY A 64 -25.21 -3.93 6.30
C GLY A 64 -26.33 -3.09 6.90
N SER A 65 -27.51 -3.70 7.04
CA SER A 65 -28.66 -3.12 7.76
C SER A 65 -28.72 -3.49 9.25
N SER A 66 -27.77 -4.30 9.71
CA SER A 66 -27.63 -4.76 11.09
C SER A 66 -26.22 -4.45 11.60
N VAL A 67 -25.94 -4.70 12.87
CA VAL A 67 -24.56 -4.70 13.37
C VAL A 67 -23.81 -5.86 12.73
N GLY A 68 -22.59 -5.59 12.25
CA GLY A 68 -21.68 -6.60 11.71
C GLY A 68 -20.29 -6.46 12.32
N THR A 69 -19.57 -7.57 12.40
CA THR A 69 -18.22 -7.66 12.94
C THR A 69 -17.22 -7.85 11.81
N ILE A 70 -16.19 -7.01 11.78
CA ILE A 70 -15.08 -7.14 10.84
C ILE A 70 -13.83 -7.53 11.63
N THR A 71 -13.38 -8.77 11.42
CA THR A 71 -12.19 -9.30 12.08
C THR A 71 -10.96 -9.01 11.24
N LEU A 72 -9.96 -8.38 11.83
CA LEU A 72 -8.67 -8.12 11.17
C LEU A 72 -7.88 -9.42 10.94
N PRO A 73 -6.98 -9.44 9.94
CA PRO A 73 -6.14 -10.62 9.69
C PRO A 73 -5.25 -10.93 10.90
N ALA A 74 -5.17 -12.21 11.27
CA ALA A 74 -4.33 -12.65 12.36
C ALA A 74 -2.83 -12.45 12.03
N ALA A 75 -2.06 -11.96 13.00
CA ALA A 75 -0.61 -11.77 12.89
C ALA A 75 0.16 -13.08 13.08
N ILE A 76 -0.03 -14.04 12.16
CA ILE A 76 0.53 -15.40 12.30
C ILE A 76 2.02 -15.45 11.92
N ALA A 77 2.42 -14.69 10.89
CA ALA A 77 3.82 -14.65 10.43
C ALA A 77 4.61 -13.56 11.17
N ALA A 78 5.67 -13.98 11.87
CA ALA A 78 6.61 -13.07 12.54
C ALA A 78 7.46 -12.29 11.52
N TYR A 79 7.75 -11.02 11.79
CA TYR A 79 8.68 -10.25 10.96
C TYR A 79 10.11 -10.81 11.07
N PRO A 80 10.88 -10.97 9.98
CA PRO A 80 10.61 -10.57 8.58
C PRO A 80 10.10 -11.71 7.67
N ALA A 81 9.45 -12.74 8.21
CA ALA A 81 8.97 -13.87 7.41
C ALA A 81 7.93 -13.45 6.34
N PRO A 82 7.91 -14.07 5.14
CA PRO A 82 6.92 -13.80 4.11
C PRO A 82 5.49 -13.87 4.65
N GLY A 83 4.65 -12.91 4.26
CA GLY A 83 3.28 -12.82 4.75
C GLY A 83 3.11 -12.14 6.11
N HIS A 84 4.17 -11.60 6.73
CA HIS A 84 4.02 -10.77 7.92
C HIS A 84 3.11 -9.55 7.67
N ILE A 85 2.42 -9.10 8.71
CA ILE A 85 1.50 -7.95 8.62
C ILE A 85 2.02 -6.69 9.33
N LYS A 86 3.27 -6.71 9.83
CA LYS A 86 3.92 -5.52 10.41
C LYS A 86 3.86 -4.34 9.43
N GLY A 87 3.26 -3.22 9.87
CA GLY A 87 3.17 -1.97 9.10
C GLY A 87 2.05 -1.93 8.04
N ARG A 88 1.21 -2.97 7.91
CA ARG A 88 0.06 -2.93 6.99
C ARG A 88 -1.03 -1.99 7.50
N VAL A 89 -1.68 -1.31 6.56
CA VAL A 89 -2.84 -0.45 6.81
C VAL A 89 -4.06 -1.08 6.14
N TYR A 90 -5.13 -1.23 6.92
CA TYR A 90 -6.45 -1.67 6.44
C TYR A 90 -7.44 -0.54 6.66
N TYR A 91 -8.14 -0.12 5.60
CA TYR A 91 -9.21 0.86 5.66
C TYR A 91 -10.54 0.13 5.82
N ILE A 92 -11.20 0.36 6.94
CA ILE A 92 -12.54 -0.17 7.20
C ILE A 92 -13.47 1.02 7.35
N LYS A 93 -14.54 1.07 6.55
CA LYS A 93 -15.50 2.16 6.59
C LYS A 93 -16.92 1.63 6.62
N ASN A 94 -17.74 2.15 7.53
CA ASN A 94 -19.18 2.03 7.39
C ASN A 94 -19.68 2.99 6.31
N THR A 95 -20.32 2.42 5.30
CA THR A 95 -20.96 3.14 4.20
C THR A 95 -22.48 2.94 4.20
N GLY A 96 -23.00 2.11 5.12
CA GLY A 96 -24.43 1.94 5.37
C GLY A 96 -24.99 2.98 6.35
N ASN A 97 -26.29 2.85 6.61
CA ASN A 97 -27.07 3.87 7.33
C ASN A 97 -27.05 3.73 8.86
N LEU A 98 -26.49 2.65 9.39
CA LEU A 98 -26.43 2.37 10.84
C LEU A 98 -24.96 2.45 11.28
N MET A 99 -24.61 3.27 12.28
CA MET A 99 -23.20 3.49 12.69
C MET A 99 -22.53 2.18 13.16
N LEU A 100 -21.26 1.95 12.79
CA LEU A 100 -20.44 0.86 13.37
C LEU A 100 -20.09 1.28 14.81
N PRO A 101 -20.22 0.41 15.82
CA PRO A 101 -19.71 0.68 17.17
C PRO A 101 -18.20 0.90 17.18
#